data_AF-A0A7G9QYT3-F1
#
_entry.id   AF-A0A7G9QYT3-F1
#
_cell.length_a   1.000
_cell.length_b   1.000
_cell.length_c   1.000
_cell.angle_alpha   90.00
_cell.angle_beta   90.00
_cell.angle_gamma   90.00
#
_symmetry.space_group_name_H-M   'P 1'
#
loop_
_entity.id
_entity.type
_entity.pdbx_description
1 polymer ?
#
loop_
_entity_poly.entity_id
_entity_poly.type
_entity_poly.pdbx_seq_one_letter_code
_entity_poly.pdbx_strand_id
1 'polypeptide(L)' 'MGLRVASEAGAEGPPGPVCATCGARASGAEEAALARLTWTRGSEGGREVWTCGACSRRHLRSIEGKLDSAWW' A
#
# COMPACT_ATOMS: atom_id res chain seq x y z
N MET A 1 7.35 23.31 35.78
CA MET A 1 7.88 21.99 35.36
C MET A 1 7.12 21.57 34.09
N GLY A 2 7.44 22.18 32.94
CA GLY A 2 6.73 21.93 31.68
C GLY A 2 7.58 20.99 30.82
N LEU A 3 7.11 19.76 30.60
CA LEU A 3 7.77 18.83 29.70
C LEU A 3 7.52 19.32 28.27
N ARG A 4 8.57 19.84 27.61
CA ARG A 4 8.54 20.13 26.18
C ARG A 4 8.52 18.79 25.44
N VAL A 5 7.44 18.52 24.70
CA VAL A 5 7.45 17.49 23.66
C VAL A 5 8.40 17.99 22.58
N ALA A 6 9.56 17.33 22.45
CA ALA A 6 10.46 17.56 21.35
C ALA A 6 9.71 17.16 20.06
N SER A 7 9.52 18.12 19.16
CA SER A 7 9.06 17.84 17.81
C SER A 7 10.16 17.06 17.11
N GLU A 8 9.91 15.79 16.80
CA GLU A 8 10.78 15.00 15.95
C GLU A 8 10.64 15.51 14.51
N ALA A 9 11.41 16.53 14.20
CA ALA A 9 11.63 16.98 12.85
C ALA A 9 12.49 15.93 12.10
N GLY A 10 11.93 15.40 11.02
CA GLY A 10 12.72 14.96 9.87
C GLY A 10 13.06 13.47 9.77
N ALA A 11 12.10 12.57 10.01
CA ALA A 11 12.15 11.29 9.30
C ALA A 11 11.51 11.50 7.92
N GLU A 12 12.32 11.81 6.90
CA GLU A 12 11.88 11.58 5.51
C GLU A 12 11.73 10.07 5.37
N GLY A 13 10.55 9.57 5.76
CA GLY A 13 10.20 8.18 5.63
C GLY A 13 10.41 7.76 4.17
N PRO A 14 10.72 6.48 3.92
CA PRO A 14 10.90 5.99 2.56
C PRO A 14 9.72 6.42 1.70
N PRO A 15 9.95 6.83 0.44
CA PRO A 15 8.94 7.42 -0.41
C PRO A 15 7.69 6.54 -0.44
N GLY A 16 6.52 7.17 -0.44
CA GLY A 16 5.27 6.44 -0.41
C GLY A 16 5.11 5.53 -1.64
N PRO A 17 4.40 4.40 -1.49
CA PRO A 17 4.18 3.46 -2.58
C PRO A 17 3.44 4.11 -3.75
N VAL A 18 3.67 3.56 -4.95
CA VAL A 18 2.97 3.93 -6.18
C VAL A 18 2.17 2.73 -6.67
N CYS A 19 0.89 2.95 -6.95
CA CYS A 19 0.00 1.89 -7.44
C CYS A 19 0.44 1.45 -8.83
N ALA A 20 0.80 0.17 -8.99
CA ALA A 20 1.21 -0.40 -10.27
C ALA A 20 0.09 -0.42 -11.32
N THR A 21 -1.17 -0.34 -10.89
CA THR A 21 -2.34 -0.37 -11.79
C THR A 21 -2.74 1.02 -12.30
N CYS A 22 -2.86 2.01 -11.41
CA CYS A 22 -3.39 3.33 -11.77
C CYS A 22 -2.40 4.49 -11.59
N GLY A 23 -1.20 4.24 -11.05
CA GLY A 23 -0.18 5.26 -10.84
C GLY A 23 -0.44 6.20 -9.65
N ALA A 24 -1.50 5.99 -8.86
CA ALA A 24 -1.75 6.74 -7.63
C ALA A 24 -0.52 6.67 -6.71
N ARG A 25 -0.11 7.81 -6.15
CA ARG A 25 1.03 7.93 -5.24
C ARG A 25 0.51 8.31 -3.86
N ALA A 26 0.99 7.64 -2.83
CA ALA A 26 0.78 8.10 -1.46
C ALA A 26 1.83 9.18 -1.13
N SER A 27 1.40 10.43 -1.04
CA SER A 27 2.28 11.59 -0.94
C SER A 27 2.29 12.21 0.46
N GLY A 28 3.47 12.55 0.95
CA GLY A 28 3.62 13.00 2.34
C GLY A 28 3.70 11.85 3.34
N ALA A 29 4.24 12.14 4.52
CA ALA A 29 4.61 11.13 5.49
C ALA A 29 3.42 10.32 6.02
N GLU A 30 2.31 11.00 6.37
CA GLU A 30 1.11 10.35 6.91
C GLU A 30 0.41 9.48 5.87
N GLU A 31 0.26 9.97 4.64
CA GLU A 31 -0.37 9.22 3.55
C GLU A 31 0.47 8.00 3.16
N ALA A 32 1.80 8.16 3.12
CA ALA A 32 2.73 7.06 2.87
C ALA A 32 2.66 5.99 3.97
N ALA A 33 2.58 6.39 5.24
CA ALA A 33 2.41 5.47 6.35
C ALA A 33 1.06 4.72 6.27
N LEU A 34 -0.04 5.44 6.01
CA LEU A 34 -1.35 4.84 5.84
C LEU A 34 -1.40 3.87 4.64
N ALA A 35 -0.77 4.24 3.53
CA ALA A 35 -0.72 3.39 2.34
C ALA A 35 0.03 2.09 2.60
N ARG A 36 1.14 2.11 3.35
CA ARG A 36 1.86 0.88 3.74
C ARG A 36 1.01 -0.08 4.58
N LEU A 37 0.04 0.45 5.34
CA LEU A 37 -0.89 -0.34 6.16
C LEU A 37 -2.10 -0.84 5.38
N THR A 38 -2.53 -0.12 4.33
CA THR A 38 -3.84 -0.33 3.70
C THR A 38 -3.78 -0.78 2.25
N TRP A 39 -2.64 -0.61 1.57
CA TRP A 39 -2.45 -1.05 0.20
C TRP A 39 -1.96 -2.49 0.17
N THR A 40 -2.29 -3.20 -0.90
CA THR A 40 -1.82 -4.57 -1.10
C THR A 40 -0.39 -4.52 -1.61
N ARG A 41 0.54 -5.15 -0.87
CA ARG A 41 1.91 -5.41 -1.31
C ARG A 41 1.96 -6.79 -1.97
N GLY A 42 2.63 -6.88 -3.12
CA GLY A 42 2.82 -8.14 -3.84
C GLY A 42 4.18 -8.20 -4.51
N SER A 43 4.45 -9.32 -5.18
CA SER A 43 5.61 -9.52 -6.04
C SER A 43 5.18 -9.94 -7.43
N GLU A 44 5.77 -9.31 -8.45
CA GLU A 44 5.58 -9.67 -9.86
C GLU A 44 6.94 -9.76 -10.53
N GLY A 45 7.28 -10.87 -11.19
CA GLY A 45 8.58 -10.99 -11.86
C GLY A 45 9.78 -10.67 -10.94
N GLY A 46 9.66 -10.95 -9.65
CA GLY A 46 10.69 -10.65 -8.64
C GLY A 46 10.75 -9.20 -8.17
N ARG A 47 9.98 -8.27 -8.75
CA ARG A 47 9.87 -6.89 -8.25
C ARG A 47 8.72 -6.74 -7.26
N GLU A 48 8.92 -5.89 -6.27
CA GLU A 48 7.84 -5.45 -5.39
C GLU A 48 6.85 -4.58 -6.17
N VAL A 49 5.56 -4.86 -6.00
CA VAL A 49 4.47 -4.05 -6.54
C VAL A 49 3.48 -3.69 -5.44
N TRP A 50 2.90 -2.50 -5.56
CA TRP A 50 1.86 -2.03 -4.66
C TRP A 50 0.57 -1.80 -5.44
N THR A 51 -0.57 -2.13 -4.85
CA THR A 51 -1.89 -1.89 -5.42
C THR A 51 -2.75 -1.14 -4.41
N CYS A 52 -3.27 0.02 -4.80
CA CYS A 52 -4.10 0.83 -3.91
C CYS A 52 -5.45 0.14 -3.62
N GLY A 53 -6.05 0.44 -2.48
CA GLY A 53 -7.30 -0.21 -2.06
C GLY A 53 -8.45 -0.08 -3.07
N ALA A 54 -8.48 1.00 -3.86
CA ALA A 54 -9.46 1.17 -4.93
C ALA A 54 -9.25 0.18 -6.09
N CYS A 55 -8.00 0.03 -6.56
CA CYS A 55 -7.64 -0.94 -7.59
C CYS A 55 -7.80 -2.38 -7.09
N SER A 56 -7.38 -2.68 -5.86
CA SER A 56 -7.61 -3.99 -5.26
C SER A 56 -9.10 -4.34 -5.30
N ARG A 57 -9.98 -3.50 -4.74
CA ARG A 57 -11.44 -3.76 -4.75
C ARG A 57 -12.04 -3.90 -6.15
N ARG A 58 -11.57 -3.11 -7.12
CA ARG A 58 -12.02 -3.20 -8.50
C ARG A 58 -11.65 -4.54 -9.16
N HIS A 59 -10.47 -5.08 -8.85
CA HIS A 59 -9.91 -6.25 -9.54
C HIS A 59 -9.96 -7.54 -8.71
N LEU A 60 -10.37 -7.49 -7.43
CA LEU A 60 -10.46 -8.64 -6.51
C LEU A 60 -11.30 -9.80 -7.09
N ARG A 61 -12.34 -9.52 -7.89
CA ARG A 61 -13.21 -10.57 -8.44
C ARG A 61 -12.65 -11.28 -9.67
N SER A 62 -11.46 -10.94 -10.14
CA SER A 62 -10.88 -11.55 -11.34
C SER A 62 -10.29 -12.96 -11.10
N ILE A 63 -10.09 -13.37 -9.84
CA ILE A 63 -9.44 -14.65 -9.49
C ILE A 63 -10.41 -15.73 -8.98
N GLU A 64 -11.61 -15.37 -8.52
CA GLU A 64 -12.53 -16.29 -7.84
C GLU A 64 -13.15 -17.35 -8.77
N GLY A 65 -13.16 -17.13 -10.10
CA GLY A 65 -13.75 -18.06 -11.06
C GLY A 65 -12.79 -19.10 -11.66
N LYS A 66 -11.53 -19.16 -11.21
CA LYS A 66 -10.49 -20.02 -11.83
C LYS A 66 -9.92 -21.10 -10.90
N LEU A 67 -10.27 -21.11 -9.61
CA LEU A 67 -9.94 -22.23 -8.74
C LEU A 67 -11.06 -23.25 -8.79
N ASP A 68 -10.69 -24.52 -8.97
CA ASP A 68 -11.62 -25.64 -8.86
C ASP A 68 -12.23 -25.62 -7.46
N SER A 69 -13.54 -25.88 -7.37
CA SER A 69 -14.26 -25.98 -6.11
C SER A 69 -13.67 -27.00 -5.12
N ALA A 70 -12.90 -27.97 -5.61
CA ALA A 70 -12.18 -28.94 -4.79
C ALA A 70 -10.96 -28.35 -4.03
N TRP A 71 -10.55 -27.12 -4.36
CA TRP A 71 -9.42 -26.41 -3.73
C TRP A 71 -9.85 -25.15 -2.95
N TRP A 72 -11.15 -25.05 -2.68
CA TRP A 72 -11.73 -24.10 -1.72
C TRP A 72 -11.84 -24.75 -0.34
#